data_AF-A0A7J3TUR7-F1
#
_entry.id   AF-A0A7J3TUR7-F1
#
_cell.length_a   1.000
_cell.length_b   1.000
_cell.length_c   1.000
_cell.angle_alpha   90.00
_cell.angle_beta   90.00
_cell.angle_gamma   90.00
#
_symmetry.space_group_name_H-M   'P 1'
#
loop_
_entity.id
_entity.type
_entity.pdbx_description
1 polymer ?
#
loop_
_entity_poly.entity_id
_entity_poly.type
_entity_poly.pdbx_seq_one_letter_code
_entity_poly.pdbx_strand_id
1 'polypeptide(L)'
;MTYLLRVCTPIRDWDRVSDLLNSIENGQIVKHNVDKLFPNRPDLDAVEFIMVIDCSSDYVKTLRRELAKRLSGTIGFFIVYKVKNARL
;
A
#
# COMPACT_ATOMS: atom_id res chain seq x y z
N MET A 1 13.38 -9.31 -7.63
CA MET A 1 13.16 -8.05 -8.37
C MET A 1 12.65 -7.04 -7.36
N THR A 2 13.10 -5.80 -7.43
CA THR A 2 12.69 -4.77 -6.46
C THR A 2 11.46 -4.01 -6.96
N TYR A 3 10.48 -3.84 -6.09
CA TYR A 3 9.25 -3.12 -6.36
C TYR A 3 8.99 -2.06 -5.29
N LEU A 4 8.47 -0.91 -5.71
CA LEU A 4 7.88 0.08 -4.82
C LEU A 4 6.37 -0.17 -4.76
N LEU A 5 5.86 -0.50 -3.58
CA LEU A 5 4.45 -0.54 -3.29
C LEU A 5 4.05 0.75 -2.56
N ARG A 6 3.06 1.45 -3.09
CA ARG A 6 2.35 2.55 -2.42
C ARG A 6 0.90 2.16 -2.27
N VAL A 7 0.36 2.29 -1.07
CA VAL A 7 -1.06 2.14 -0.76
C VAL A 7 -1.54 3.43 -0.12
N CYS A 8 -2.67 3.95 -0.60
CA CYS A 8 -3.30 5.15 -0.07
C CYS A 8 -4.78 4.86 0.16
N THR A 9 -5.25 4.99 1.39
CA THR A 9 -6.65 4.70 1.75
C THR A 9 -7.18 5.72 2.74
N PRO A 10 -8.50 5.94 2.81
CA PRO A 10 -9.13 6.53 3.98
C PRO A 10 -8.76 5.77 5.26
N ILE A 11 -8.70 6.45 6.41
CA ILE A 11 -8.50 5.80 7.72
C ILE A 11 -9.52 4.67 7.94
N ARG A 12 -10.80 4.92 7.68
CA ARG A 12 -11.87 3.92 7.89
C ARG A 12 -11.68 2.62 7.09
N ASP A 13 -10.92 2.68 6.00
CA ASP A 13 -10.69 1.57 5.09
C ASP A 13 -9.31 0.91 5.32
N TRP A 14 -8.49 1.44 6.24
CA TRP A 14 -7.11 0.99 6.48
C TRP A 14 -7.04 -0.48 6.92
N ASP A 15 -7.94 -0.91 7.80
CA ASP A 15 -7.97 -2.29 8.31
C ASP A 15 -8.25 -3.32 7.22
N ARG A 16 -8.73 -2.90 6.04
CA ARG A 16 -8.95 -3.80 4.89
C ARG A 16 -7.64 -4.26 4.25
N VAL A 17 -6.55 -3.51 4.45
CA VAL A 17 -5.24 -3.76 3.82
C VAL A 17 -4.10 -3.92 4.82
N SER A 18 -4.24 -3.45 6.05
CA SER A 18 -3.14 -3.39 7.02
C SER A 18 -2.55 -4.76 7.38
N ASP A 19 -3.38 -5.79 7.56
CA ASP A 19 -2.96 -7.17 7.79
C ASP A 19 -2.13 -7.73 6.63
N LEU A 20 -2.59 -7.50 5.38
CA LEU A 20 -1.86 -7.92 4.19
C LEU A 20 -0.51 -7.22 4.11
N LEU A 21 -0.46 -5.91 4.35
CA LEU A 21 0.78 -5.14 4.31
C LEU A 21 1.76 -5.57 5.41
N ASN A 22 1.26 -5.85 6.60
CA ASN A 22 2.06 -6.33 7.73
C ASN A 22 2.55 -7.78 7.55
N SER A 23 1.90 -8.58 6.71
CA SER A 23 2.34 -9.95 6.39
C SER A 23 3.50 -10.03 5.38
N ILE A 24 3.94 -8.89 4.82
CA ILE A 24 5.02 -8.86 3.82
C ILE A 24 6.37 -8.82 4.56
N GLU A 25 6.96 -9.99 4.79
CA GLU A 25 8.21 -10.13 5.57
C GLU A 25 9.43 -9.50 4.86
N ASN A 26 9.51 -9.62 3.54
CA ASN A 26 10.60 -9.10 2.69
C ASN A 26 10.31 -7.69 2.17
N GLY A 27 9.66 -6.87 3.00
CA GLY A 27 9.29 -5.50 2.74
C GLY A 27 9.98 -4.52 3.68
N GLN A 28 10.66 -3.51 3.13
CA GLN A 28 11.18 -2.38 3.90
C GLN A 28 10.19 -1.22 3.83
N ILE A 29 9.62 -0.81 4.97
CA ILE A 29 8.74 0.35 5.04
C ILE A 29 9.56 1.62 4.86
N VAL A 30 9.17 2.44 3.87
CA VAL A 30 9.79 3.74 3.55
C VAL A 30 8.98 4.88 4.16
N LYS A 31 7.65 4.75 4.16
CA LYS A 31 6.75 5.76 4.72
C LYS A 31 5.50 5.11 5.27
N HIS A 32 5.07 5.57 6.43
CA HIS A 32 3.73 5.33 6.95
C HIS A 32 3.26 6.64 7.60
N ASN A 33 2.26 7.29 7.00
CA ASN A 33 1.78 8.59 7.45
C ASN A 33 0.26 8.69 7.33
N VAL A 34 -0.32 9.59 8.12
CA VAL A 34 -1.73 9.98 7.99
C VAL A 34 -1.78 11.46 7.64
N ASP A 35 -2.22 11.78 6.43
CA ASP A 35 -2.43 13.15 5.96
C ASP A 35 -3.83 13.63 6.39
N LYS A 36 -3.87 14.67 7.23
CA LYS A 36 -5.10 15.31 7.70
C LYS A 36 -5.66 16.23 6.63
N LEU A 37 -6.62 15.74 5.87
CA LEU A 37 -7.19 16.42 4.69
C LEU A 37 -8.64 16.86 4.92
N PHE A 38 -9.35 16.23 5.85
CA PHE A 38 -10.78 16.41 6.02
C PHE A 38 -11.14 16.81 7.47
N PRO A 39 -11.08 18.12 7.82
CA PRO A 39 -11.32 18.59 9.19
C PRO A 39 -12.66 18.15 9.78
N ASN A 40 -13.69 18.05 8.95
CA ASN A 40 -15.04 17.66 9.35
C ASN A 40 -15.35 16.17 9.15
N ARG A 41 -14.43 15.41 8.54
CA ARG A 41 -14.55 13.96 8.28
C ARG A 41 -13.20 13.25 8.45
N PRO A 42 -12.62 13.20 9.67
CA PRO A 42 -11.30 12.60 9.89
C PRO A 42 -11.22 11.12 9.51
N ASP A 43 -12.35 10.42 9.46
CA ASP A 43 -12.42 9.04 8.96
C ASP A 43 -12.01 8.89 7.48
N LEU A 44 -12.03 10.00 6.74
CA LEU A 44 -11.59 10.11 5.35
C LEU A 44 -10.15 10.60 5.20
N ASP A 45 -9.46 10.97 6.28
CA ASP A 45 -8.04 11.33 6.21
C ASP A 45 -7.23 10.21 5.55
N ALA A 46 -6.19 10.59 4.81
CA ALA A 46 -5.49 9.66 3.94
C ALA A 46 -4.35 8.98 4.69
N VAL A 47 -4.45 7.66 4.85
CA VAL A 47 -3.33 6.82 5.28
C VAL A 47 -2.49 6.49 4.06
N GLU A 48 -1.24 6.95 4.06
CA GLU A 48 -0.25 6.62 3.06
C GLU A 48 0.77 5.64 3.62
N PHE A 49 0.87 4.48 2.97
CA PHE A 49 1.85 3.45 3.28
C PHE A 49 2.71 3.16 2.05
N ILE A 50 4.03 3.27 2.19
CA ILE A 50 5.00 3.02 1.12
C ILE A 50 6.02 2.02 1.63
N MET A 51 6.25 0.97 0.85
CA MET A 51 7.30 -0.01 1.11
C MET A 51 8.03 -0.42 -0.16
N VAL A 52 9.26 -0.85 0.02
CA VAL A 52 10.08 -1.49 -1.01
C VAL A 52 10.06 -2.98 -0.75
N ILE A 53 9.78 -3.78 -1.78
CA ILE A 53 9.63 -5.23 -1.68
C ILE A 53 10.56 -5.91 -2.67
N ASP A 54 11.38 -6.83 -2.18
CA ASP A 54 12.18 -7.73 -3.00
C ASP A 54 11.46 -9.07 -3.16
N CYS A 55 10.95 -9.33 -4.36
CA CYS A 55 10.14 -10.52 -4.62
C CYS A 55 10.14 -10.94 -6.10
N SER A 56 9.45 -12.04 -6.40
CA SER A 56 9.21 -12.51 -7.77
C SER A 56 8.08 -11.73 -8.45
N SER A 57 8.06 -11.74 -9.78
CA SER A 57 6.95 -11.14 -10.54
C SER A 57 5.60 -11.78 -10.25
N ASP A 58 5.57 -13.07 -9.92
CA ASP A 58 4.33 -13.79 -9.63
C ASP A 58 3.78 -13.44 -8.26
N TYR A 59 4.65 -13.24 -7.27
CA TYR A 59 4.25 -12.67 -5.98
C TYR A 59 3.58 -11.30 -6.17
N VAL A 60 4.15 -10.42 -6.99
CA VAL A 60 3.55 -9.12 -7.31
C VAL A 60 2.18 -9.25 -8.00
N LYS A 61 2.00 -10.20 -8.92
CA LYS A 61 0.68 -10.44 -9.54
C LYS A 61 -0.36 -10.85 -8.50
N THR A 62 0.01 -11.68 -7.53
CA THR A 62 -0.87 -12.09 -6.43
C THR A 62 -1.17 -10.91 -5.51
N LEU A 63 -0.16 -10.16 -5.10
CA LEU A 63 -0.31 -8.96 -4.27
C LEU A 63 -1.24 -7.92 -4.92
N ARG A 64 -1.10 -7.68 -6.23
CA ARG A 64 -1.98 -6.78 -6.98
C ARG A 64 -3.44 -7.24 -6.97
N ARG A 65 -3.69 -8.55 -7.11
CA ARG A 65 -5.04 -9.13 -7.08
C ARG A 65 -5.67 -8.99 -5.70
N GLU A 66 -4.92 -9.30 -4.65
CA GLU A 66 -5.40 -9.18 -3.27
C GLU A 66 -5.69 -7.72 -2.88
N LEU A 67 -4.80 -6.79 -3.20
CA LEU A 67 -5.03 -5.35 -2.96
C LEU A 67 -6.24 -4.84 -3.75
N ALA A 68 -6.39 -5.21 -5.02
CA ALA A 68 -7.56 -4.83 -5.82
C ALA A 68 -8.88 -5.34 -5.22
N LYS A 69 -8.88 -6.59 -4.75
CA LYS A 69 -10.04 -7.19 -4.07
C LYS A 69 -10.35 -6.44 -2.76
N ARG A 70 -9.34 -6.22 -1.93
CA ARG A 70 -9.47 -5.57 -0.61
C ARG A 70 -9.90 -4.11 -0.71
N LEU A 71 -9.48 -3.39 -1.75
CA LEU A 71 -9.82 -1.98 -1.96
C LEU A 71 -11.06 -1.77 -2.84
N SER A 72 -11.66 -2.83 -3.37
CA SER A 72 -12.89 -2.75 -4.15
C SER A 72 -14.00 -2.04 -3.38
N GLY A 73 -14.64 -1.06 -4.01
CA GLY A 73 -15.69 -0.24 -3.41
C GLY A 73 -15.21 0.83 -2.42
N THR A 74 -13.89 1.02 -2.28
CA THR A 74 -13.31 2.16 -1.53
C THR A 74 -12.87 3.26 -2.49
N ILE A 75 -12.53 4.43 -1.95
CA ILE A 75 -11.80 5.48 -2.69
C ILE A 75 -10.27 5.32 -2.57
N GLY A 76 -9.81 4.24 -1.91
CA GLY A 76 -8.40 3.92 -1.77
C GLY A 76 -7.81 3.35 -3.06
N PHE A 77 -6.50 3.48 -3.21
CA PHE A 77 -5.77 2.98 -4.38
C PHE A 77 -4.40 2.44 -3.98
N PHE A 78 -3.79 1.70 -4.91
CA PHE A 78 -2.43 1.22 -4.75
C PHE A 78 -1.66 1.33 -6.07
N ILE A 79 -0.33 1.45 -5.96
CA ILE A 79 0.61 1.48 -7.06
C ILE A 79 1.71 0.46 -6.77
N VAL A 80 1.99 -0.43 -7.71
CA VAL A 80 3.16 -1.31 -7.65
C VAL A 80 4.07 -1.03 -8.83
N TYR A 81 5.22 -0.41 -8.57
CA TYR A 81 6.18 -0.02 -9.60
C TYR A 81 7.43 -0.90 -9.55
N LYS A 82 7.86 -1.46 -10.68
CA LYS A 82 9.12 -2.22 -10.76
C LYS A 82 10.29 -1.24 -10.83
N VAL A 83 11.17 -1.28 -9.84
CA VAL A 83 12.34 -0.41 -9.79
C VAL A 83 13.43 -1.01 -10.69
N LYS A 84 13.90 -0.23 -11.68
CA LYS A 84 14.95 -0.68 -12.61
C LYS A 84 16.36 -0.58 -12.01
N ASN A 85 16.59 0.36 -11.09
CA ASN A 85 17.87 0.60 -10.40
C ASN A 85 17.57 1.07 -8.97
N ALA A 86 17.50 0.16 -8.00
CA ALA A 86 17.36 0.55 -6.60
C ALA A 86 18.74 0.94 -6.05
N ARG A 87 19.06 2.23 -6.08
CA ARG A 87 19.99 2.82 -5.10
C ARG A 87 19.10 3.42 -4.01
N LEU A 88 18.72 2.57 -3.05
CA LEU A 88 18.06 3.00 -1.81
C LEU A 88 19.14 3.16 -0.75
#